data_AF-A0ABD1JTP4-F1
#
_entry.id   AF-A0ABD1JTP4-F1
#
_cell.length_a   1.000
_cell.length_b   1.000
_cell.length_c   1.000
_cell.angle_alpha   90.00
_cell.angle_beta   90.00
_cell.angle_gamma   90.00
#
_symmetry.space_group_name_H-M   'P 1'
#
loop_
_entity.id
_entity.type
_entity.pdbx_description
1 polymer ?
#
loop_
_entity_poly.entity_id
_entity_poly.type
_entity_poly.pdbx_seq_one_letter_code
_entity_poly.pdbx_strand_id
1 'polypeptide(L)'
;MPFSAKRCGVNFSPPSIVVIYEDKDSGKMRKRVIPVRNFSQFSDCGKAAERLKHNARHRDYLETVSLSQLEKLHLLLREHLRGLTLEQSLTAFRDGDPGEEDLNKLSDEDLAQRKAQMDEVFERNRKQKGDPDFVYDLEVEFPEVENQGACSWDEESDDGF
;
A
#
# COMPACT_ATOMS: atom_id res chain seq x y z
N MET A 1 -1.87 -7.10 -26.61
CA MET A 1 -3.29 -7.37 -26.29
C MET A 1 -3.53 -6.79 -24.90
N PRO A 2 -4.49 -5.86 -24.72
CA PRO A 2 -4.57 -5.12 -23.47
C PRO A 2 -5.29 -5.97 -22.42
N PHE A 3 -4.53 -6.76 -21.67
CA PHE A 3 -5.04 -7.44 -20.48
C PHE A 3 -5.14 -6.43 -19.33
N SER A 4 -6.15 -6.55 -18.47
CA SER A 4 -6.21 -5.77 -17.23
C SER A 4 -6.23 -6.70 -16.03
N ALA A 5 -5.24 -6.58 -15.14
CA ALA A 5 -5.24 -7.34 -13.90
C ALA A 5 -6.27 -6.76 -12.93
N LYS A 6 -7.16 -7.61 -12.42
CA LYS A 6 -8.19 -7.24 -11.45
C LYS A 6 -7.81 -7.64 -10.03
N ARG A 7 -7.21 -8.82 -9.87
CA ARG A 7 -6.82 -9.35 -8.56
C ARG A 7 -5.47 -10.05 -8.65
N CYS A 8 -4.67 -9.90 -7.62
CA CYS A 8 -3.39 -10.58 -7.46
C CYS A 8 -3.37 -11.32 -6.12
N GLY A 9 -2.61 -12.41 -6.05
CA GLY A 9 -2.45 -13.19 -4.83
C GLY A 9 -1.26 -14.14 -4.92
N VAL A 10 -1.05 -14.90 -3.85
CA VAL A 10 0.05 -15.85 -3.72
C VAL A 10 -0.46 -17.23 -3.34
N ASN A 11 0.22 -18.25 -3.84
CA ASN A 11 0.10 -19.63 -3.41
C ASN A 11 1.43 -20.05 -2.78
N PHE A 12 1.39 -20.70 -1.62
CA PHE A 12 2.59 -21.04 -0.87
C PHE A 12 3.18 -22.41 -1.22
N SER A 13 2.36 -23.35 -1.70
CA SER A 13 2.78 -24.71 -2.07
C SER A 13 2.19 -25.14 -3.41
N PRO A 14 2.97 -25.18 -4.51
CA PRO A 14 4.31 -24.60 -4.68
C PRO A 14 4.26 -23.05 -4.76
N PRO A 15 5.34 -22.34 -4.37
CA PRO A 15 5.39 -20.88 -4.34
C PRO A 15 5.11 -20.27 -5.71
N SER A 16 3.97 -19.61 -5.84
CA SER A 16 3.48 -19.07 -7.11
C SER A 16 2.67 -17.79 -6.91
N ILE A 17 2.78 -16.84 -7.83
CA ILE A 17 1.93 -15.65 -7.87
C ILE A 17 0.77 -15.89 -8.81
N VAL A 18 -0.44 -15.62 -8.34
CA VAL A 18 -1.69 -15.80 -9.07
C VAL A 18 -2.21 -14.45 -9.50
N VAL A 19 -2.49 -14.29 -10.79
CA VAL A 19 -3.09 -13.09 -11.35
C VAL A 19 -4.41 -13.46 -12.01
N ILE A 20 -5.48 -12.78 -11.61
CA ILE A 20 -6.78 -12.85 -12.26
C ILE A 20 -6.90 -11.60 -13.13
N TYR A 21 -7.02 -11.80 -14.43
CA TYR A 21 -7.08 -10.74 -15.42
C TYR A 21 -8.33 -10.84 -16.28
N GLU A 22 -8.78 -9.69 -16.73
CA GLU A 22 -9.83 -9.54 -17.72
C GLU A 22 -9.19 -9.33 -19.10
N ASP A 23 -9.58 -10.18 -20.04
CA ASP A 23 -9.22 -10.02 -21.45
C ASP A 23 -10.19 -9.02 -22.09
N LYS A 24 -9.72 -7.80 -22.42
CA LYS A 24 -10.58 -6.73 -22.93
C LYS A 24 -11.26 -7.07 -24.25
N ASP A 25 -10.69 -7.99 -25.02
CA ASP A 25 -11.26 -8.40 -26.31
C ASP A 25 -12.41 -9.39 -26.15
N SER A 26 -12.37 -10.24 -25.11
CA SER A 26 -13.37 -11.28 -24.87
C SER A 26 -14.30 -11.00 -23.69
N GLY A 27 -13.99 -10.02 -22.83
CA GLY A 27 -14.69 -9.73 -21.58
C GLY A 27 -14.62 -10.88 -20.55
N LYS A 28 -13.78 -11.90 -20.80
CA LYS A 28 -13.72 -13.09 -19.95
C LYS A 28 -12.63 -12.95 -18.91
N MET A 29 -12.98 -13.31 -17.68
CA MET A 29 -12.03 -13.41 -16.57
C MET A 29 -11.23 -14.69 -16.68
N ARG A 30 -9.90 -14.57 -16.59
CA ARG A 30 -8.96 -15.68 -16.68
C ARG A 30 -7.98 -15.64 -15.52
N LYS A 31 -7.52 -16.83 -15.12
CA LYS A 31 -6.52 -17.01 -14.06
C LYS A 31 -5.19 -17.41 -14.69
N ARG A 32 -4.10 -16.75 -14.30
CA ARG A 32 -2.73 -17.15 -14.62
C ARG A 32 -1.97 -17.43 -13.34
N VAL A 33 -1.27 -18.56 -13.31
CA VAL A 33 -0.38 -18.95 -12.20
C VAL A 33 1.06 -18.80 -12.69
N ILE A 34 1.84 -17.98 -11.99
CA ILE A 34 3.22 -17.68 -12.31
C ILE A 34 4.09 -18.30 -11.22
N PRO A 35 4.86 -19.36 -11.53
CA PRO A 35 5.71 -20.01 -10.52
C PRO A 35 6.88 -19.09 -10.16
N VAL A 36 7.12 -18.90 -8.85
CA VAL A 36 8.27 -18.14 -8.37
C VAL A 36 9.44 -19.12 -8.20
N ARG A 37 10.38 -19.08 -9.15
CA ARG A 37 11.57 -19.95 -9.15
C ARG A 37 12.73 -19.25 -8.45
N ASN A 38 13.62 -20.05 -7.83
CA ASN A 38 14.83 -19.56 -7.16
C ASN A 38 14.56 -18.52 -6.06
N PHE A 39 13.47 -18.69 -5.31
CA PHE A 39 13.11 -17.81 -4.20
C PHE A 39 13.37 -18.51 -2.88
N SER A 40 14.05 -17.82 -1.98
CA SER A 40 14.47 -18.30 -0.66
C SER A 40 14.13 -17.26 0.40
N GLN A 41 14.17 -17.64 1.68
CA GLN A 41 13.99 -16.74 2.82
C GLN A 41 15.00 -15.57 2.88
N PHE A 42 16.10 -15.68 2.13
CA PHE A 42 17.15 -14.65 2.03
C PHE A 42 17.07 -13.83 0.74
N SER A 43 16.10 -14.14 -0.14
CA SER A 43 15.97 -13.42 -1.41
C SER A 43 15.45 -12.00 -1.18
N ASP A 44 15.98 -11.09 -2.00
CA ASP A 44 15.55 -9.69 -2.05
C ASP A 44 14.19 -9.61 -2.77
N CYS A 45 13.18 -9.10 -2.06
CA CYS A 45 11.80 -9.04 -2.53
C CYS A 45 11.61 -7.96 -3.61
N GLY A 46 12.33 -6.84 -3.52
CA GLY A 46 12.28 -5.77 -4.53
C GLY A 46 12.77 -6.26 -5.88
N LYS A 47 13.99 -6.82 -5.90
CA LYS A 47 14.58 -7.39 -7.13
C LYS A 47 13.76 -8.55 -7.68
N ALA A 48 13.12 -9.35 -6.83
CA ALA A 48 12.24 -10.43 -7.28
C ALA A 48 10.98 -9.88 -7.98
N ALA A 49 10.36 -8.83 -7.42
CA ALA A 49 9.20 -8.17 -8.00
C ALA A 49 9.53 -7.49 -9.33
N GLU A 50 10.65 -6.78 -9.43
CA GLU A 50 11.12 -6.17 -10.69
C GLU A 50 11.34 -7.23 -11.78
N ARG A 51 12.06 -8.31 -11.45
CA ARG A 51 12.29 -9.42 -12.39
C ARG A 51 10.99 -10.03 -12.88
N LEU A 52 9.98 -10.14 -12.02
CA LEU A 52 8.67 -10.66 -12.40
C LEU A 52 7.95 -9.71 -13.37
N LYS A 53 7.96 -8.40 -13.08
CA LYS A 53 7.28 -7.38 -13.89
C LYS A 53 7.92 -7.22 -15.28
N HIS A 54 9.24 -7.31 -15.36
CA HIS A 54 9.98 -7.15 -16.62
C HIS A 54 10.09 -8.43 -17.45
N ASN A 55 9.60 -9.58 -16.95
CA ASN A 55 9.67 -10.83 -17.69
C ASN A 55 8.75 -10.80 -18.93
N ALA A 56 9.32 -11.04 -20.11
CA ALA A 56 8.60 -11.02 -21.40
C ALA A 56 7.35 -11.91 -21.43
N ARG A 57 7.29 -12.98 -20.64
CA ARG A 57 6.13 -13.89 -20.61
C ARG A 57 4.94 -13.36 -19.82
N HIS A 58 5.17 -12.44 -18.89
CA HIS A 58 4.19 -12.02 -17.89
C HIS A 58 3.94 -10.52 -17.86
N ARG A 59 4.82 -9.73 -18.50
CA ARG A 59 4.76 -8.27 -18.59
C ARG A 59 3.37 -7.75 -18.97
N ASP A 60 2.80 -8.28 -20.06
CA ASP A 60 1.50 -7.83 -20.59
C ASP A 60 0.34 -8.02 -19.60
N TYR A 61 0.45 -8.95 -18.64
CA TYR A 61 -0.58 -9.20 -17.63
C TYR A 61 -0.35 -8.41 -16.35
N LEU A 62 0.87 -7.94 -16.12
CA LEU A 62 1.30 -7.26 -14.89
C LEU A 62 1.47 -5.75 -15.09
N GLU A 63 1.18 -5.23 -16.28
CA GLU A 63 1.31 -3.81 -16.61
C GLU A 63 0.45 -2.92 -15.68
N THR A 64 -0.76 -3.37 -15.36
CA THR A 64 -1.69 -2.66 -14.47
C THR A 64 -1.39 -2.84 -12.98
N VAL A 65 -0.45 -3.72 -12.60
CA VAL A 65 -0.13 -4.02 -11.20
C VAL A 65 1.03 -3.13 -10.74
N SER A 66 0.89 -2.50 -9.58
CA SER A 66 1.96 -1.67 -9.02
C SER A 66 3.15 -2.54 -8.58
N LEU A 67 4.35 -1.97 -8.60
CA LEU A 67 5.55 -2.67 -8.10
C LEU A 67 5.43 -2.95 -6.60
N SER A 68 4.92 -1.98 -5.83
CA SER A 68 4.69 -2.12 -4.38
C SER A 68 3.79 -3.30 -4.03
N GLN A 69 2.72 -3.54 -4.80
CA GLN A 69 1.84 -4.70 -4.60
C GLN A 69 2.59 -6.02 -4.84
N LEU A 70 3.40 -6.09 -5.90
CA LEU A 70 4.21 -7.28 -6.18
C LEU A 70 5.26 -7.52 -5.09
N GLU A 71 5.87 -6.46 -4.55
CA GLU A 71 6.81 -6.55 -3.43
C GLU A 71 6.14 -7.09 -2.17
N LYS A 72 4.96 -6.56 -1.80
CA LYS A 72 4.14 -7.06 -0.68
C LYS A 72 3.86 -8.57 -0.84
N LEU A 73 3.53 -9.04 -2.05
CA LEU A 73 3.32 -10.47 -2.33
C LEU A 73 4.61 -11.31 -2.17
N HIS A 74 5.76 -10.82 -2.61
CA HIS A 74 7.03 -11.54 -2.42
C HIS A 74 7.46 -11.57 -0.96
N LEU A 75 7.21 -10.51 -0.20
CA LEU A 75 7.45 -10.49 1.23
C LEU A 75 6.57 -11.52 1.95
N LEU A 76 5.28 -11.62 1.62
CA LEU A 76 4.40 -12.68 2.16
C LEU A 76 4.95 -14.09 1.89
N LEU A 77 5.45 -14.34 0.69
CA LEU A 77 6.10 -15.62 0.35
C LEU A 77 7.34 -15.86 1.22
N ARG A 78 8.15 -14.83 1.46
CA ARG A 78 9.37 -14.91 2.28
C ARG A 78 9.04 -15.22 3.74
N GLU A 79 8.06 -14.54 4.31
CA GLU A 79 7.62 -14.74 5.69
C GLU A 79 7.06 -16.15 5.89
N HIS A 80 6.29 -16.65 4.92
CA HIS A 80 5.83 -18.04 4.94
C HIS A 80 6.99 -19.05 4.87
N LEU A 81 8.03 -18.77 4.08
CA LEU A 81 9.24 -19.63 4.05
C LEU A 81 10.00 -19.61 5.39
N ARG A 82 9.87 -18.55 6.18
CA ARG A 82 10.43 -18.43 7.54
C ARG A 82 9.58 -19.12 8.61
N GLY A 83 8.40 -19.62 8.25
CA GLY A 83 7.48 -20.31 9.16
C GLY A 83 6.48 -19.39 9.87
N LEU A 84 6.33 -18.14 9.42
CA LEU A 84 5.30 -17.24 9.95
C LEU A 84 3.93 -17.58 9.38
N THR A 85 2.89 -17.35 10.18
CA THR A 85 1.52 -17.54 9.72
C THR A 85 1.08 -16.39 8.81
N LEU A 86 0.11 -16.67 7.95
CA LEU A 86 -0.47 -15.66 7.06
C LEU A 86 -1.07 -14.48 7.83
N GLU A 87 -1.74 -14.76 8.95
CA GLU A 87 -2.36 -13.75 9.81
C GLU A 87 -1.33 -12.79 10.39
N GLN A 88 -0.23 -13.31 10.95
CA GLN A 88 0.87 -12.50 11.49
C GLN A 88 1.55 -11.65 10.42
N SER A 89 1.68 -12.20 9.21
CA SER A 89 2.27 -11.46 8.11
C SER A 89 1.34 -10.33 7.65
N LEU A 90 0.03 -10.58 7.57
CA LEU A 90 -0.97 -9.59 7.14
C LEU A 90 -1.15 -8.46 8.15
N THR A 91 -1.09 -8.73 9.45
CA THR A 91 -1.15 -7.66 10.47
C THR A 91 0.01 -6.68 10.28
N ALA A 92 1.23 -7.19 10.10
CA ALA A 92 2.40 -6.35 9.85
C ALA A 92 2.28 -5.49 8.57
N PHE A 93 1.54 -5.95 7.56
CA PHE A 93 1.28 -5.16 6.35
C PHE A 93 0.22 -4.08 6.51
N ARG A 94 -0.78 -4.29 7.37
CA ARG A 94 -1.86 -3.31 7.63
C ARG A 94 -1.34 -2.11 8.44
N ASP A 95 -0.44 -2.36 9.38
CA ASP A 95 0.11 -1.32 10.24
C ASP A 95 1.01 -0.31 9.48
N GLY A 96 1.54 -0.70 8.31
CA GLY A 96 2.54 0.07 7.58
C GLY A 96 2.03 1.21 6.68
N ASP A 97 0.74 1.25 6.32
CA ASP A 97 0.22 2.21 5.33
C ASP A 97 -1.08 2.90 5.81
N PRO A 98 -1.01 4.03 6.54
CA PRO A 98 -2.18 4.73 7.08
C PRO A 98 -3.07 5.42 6.04
N GLY A 99 -2.65 5.52 4.78
CA GLY A 99 -3.35 6.31 3.77
C GLY A 99 -4.26 5.54 2.81
N GLU A 100 -4.18 4.22 2.74
CA GLU A 100 -4.90 3.43 1.70
C GLU A 100 -6.22 2.80 2.18
N GLU A 101 -6.55 2.85 3.48
CA GLU A 101 -7.77 2.24 4.02
C GLU A 101 -8.94 3.23 4.05
N ASP A 102 -10.11 2.79 3.57
CA ASP A 102 -11.36 3.56 3.63
C ASP A 102 -11.90 3.54 5.07
N LEU A 103 -11.51 4.55 5.85
CA LEU A 103 -11.86 4.70 7.27
C LEU A 103 -13.38 4.68 7.51
N ASN A 104 -14.19 4.99 6.49
CA ASN A 104 -15.66 4.96 6.58
C ASN A 104 -16.24 3.54 6.57
N LYS A 105 -15.44 2.52 6.23
CA LYS A 105 -15.87 1.11 6.18
C LYS A 105 -15.41 0.28 7.37
N LEU A 106 -14.61 0.86 8.27
CA LEU A 106 -14.09 0.18 9.44
C LEU A 106 -15.13 0.10 10.55
N SER A 107 -14.97 -0.87 11.45
CA SER A 107 -15.75 -0.94 12.67
C SER A 107 -15.26 0.08 13.70
N ASP A 108 -16.08 0.43 14.68
CA ASP A 108 -15.71 1.34 15.77
C ASP A 108 -14.47 0.84 16.54
N GLU A 109 -14.30 -0.48 16.67
CA GLU A 109 -13.16 -1.11 17.32
C GLU A 109 -11.87 -0.91 16.51
N ASP A 110 -11.92 -1.12 15.20
CA ASP A 110 -10.78 -0.92 14.30
C ASP A 110 -10.39 0.56 14.20
N LEU A 111 -11.39 1.46 14.21
CA LEU A 111 -11.17 2.90 14.26
C LEU A 111 -10.45 3.34 15.53
N ALA A 112 -10.85 2.78 16.69
CA ALA A 112 -10.18 3.06 17.96
C ALA A 112 -8.72 2.59 17.95
N GLN A 113 -8.43 1.41 17.37
CA GLN A 113 -7.06 0.93 17.20
C GLN A 113 -6.23 1.85 16.29
N ARG A 114 -6.80 2.28 15.16
CA ARG A 114 -6.10 3.19 14.23
C ARG A 114 -5.80 4.54 14.88
N LYS A 115 -6.76 5.06 15.65
CA LYS A 115 -6.58 6.27 16.45
C LYS A 115 -5.45 6.10 17.46
N ALA A 116 -5.41 4.98 18.19
CA ALA A 116 -4.34 4.70 19.15
C ALA A 116 -2.96 4.64 18.48
N GLN A 117 -2.84 4.04 17.29
CA GLN A 117 -1.60 4.04 16.53
C GLN A 117 -1.18 5.47 16.11
N MET A 118 -2.13 6.30 15.67
CA MET A 118 -1.86 7.70 15.33
C MET A 118 -1.42 8.50 16.56
N ASP A 119 -2.07 8.29 17.71
CA ASP A 119 -1.71 8.92 18.97
C ASP A 119 -0.29 8.52 19.42
N GLU A 120 0.11 7.26 19.24
CA GLU A 120 1.47 6.80 19.57
C GLU A 120 2.54 7.49 18.71
N VAL A 121 2.29 7.60 17.39
CA VAL A 121 3.20 8.31 16.47
C VAL A 121 3.25 9.80 16.79
N PHE A 122 2.10 10.39 17.13
CA PHE A 122 2.01 11.79 17.54
C PHE A 122 2.82 12.05 18.81
N GLU A 123 2.58 11.30 19.89
CA GLU A 123 3.29 11.49 21.16
C GLU A 123 4.80 11.24 21.02
N ARG A 124 5.21 10.33 20.13
CA ARG A 124 6.63 10.11 19.82
C ARG A 124 7.29 11.30 19.13
N ASN A 125 6.56 11.99 18.25
CA ASN A 125 7.05 13.13 17.48
C ASN A 125 6.72 14.48 18.13
N ARG A 126 6.02 14.47 19.27
CA ARG A 126 5.58 15.66 19.98
C ARG A 126 6.77 16.34 20.63
N LYS A 127 7.14 17.51 20.11
CA LYS A 127 8.13 18.39 20.73
C LYS A 127 7.51 19.13 21.91
N GLN A 128 8.11 19.00 23.08
CA GLN A 128 7.70 19.72 24.29
C GLN A 128 8.49 21.03 24.41
N LYS A 129 7.94 22.00 25.15
CA LYS A 129 8.60 23.28 25.43
C LYS A 129 10.02 23.15 26.01
N GLY A 130 10.32 22.02 26.67
CA GLY A 130 11.63 21.75 27.24
C GLY A 130 12.65 21.15 26.27
N ASP A 131 12.24 20.78 25.06
CA ASP A 131 13.14 20.18 24.07
C ASP A 131 14.00 21.25 23.39
N PRO A 132 15.29 20.95 23.10
CA PRO A 132 16.20 21.91 22.47
C PRO A 132 15.73 22.34 21.06
N ASP A 133 14.96 21.50 20.38
CA ASP A 133 14.45 21.73 19.03
C ASP A 133 13.03 22.31 19.01
N PHE A 134 12.52 22.76 20.16
CA PHE A 134 11.21 23.40 20.27
C PHE A 134 11.31 24.87 19.83
N VAL A 135 10.57 25.22 18.79
CA VAL A 135 10.50 26.58 18.24
C VAL A 135 9.07 27.07 18.37
N TYR A 136 8.90 28.25 18.97
CA TYR A 136 7.61 28.95 18.98
C TYR A 136 7.30 29.47 17.59
N ASP A 137 6.02 29.39 17.21
CA ASP A 137 5.51 29.95 15.95
C ASP A 137 6.30 29.45 14.72
N LEU A 138 6.52 28.13 14.67
CA LEU A 138 7.17 27.48 13.54
C LEU A 138 6.28 27.60 12.29
N GLU A 139 6.53 28.63 11.49
CA GLU A 139 5.93 28.84 10.18
C GLU A 139 6.51 27.82 9.19
N VAL A 140 5.64 27.03 8.56
CA VAL A 140 6.00 26.06 7.52
C VAL A 140 5.23 26.41 6.26
N GLU A 141 5.95 26.74 5.20
CA GLU A 141 5.36 26.88 3.87
C GLU A 141 5.05 25.49 3.32
N PHE A 142 3.78 25.17 3.20
CA PHE A 142 3.35 23.96 2.50
C PHE A 142 3.47 24.20 0.99
N PRO A 143 4.10 23.31 0.22
CA PRO A 143 4.14 23.45 -1.23
C PRO A 143 2.71 23.48 -1.77
N GLU A 144 2.38 24.48 -2.58
CA GLU A 144 1.09 24.54 -3.27
C GLU A 144 0.92 23.30 -4.14
N VAL A 145 0.05 22.40 -3.70
CA VAL A 145 -0.37 21.27 -4.52
C VAL A 145 -1.43 21.81 -5.47
N GLU A 146 -1.27 21.64 -6.78
CA GLU A 146 -2.16 22.14 -7.86
C GLU A 146 -3.65 21.75 -7.73
N ASN A 147 -4.02 20.98 -6.70
CA ASN A 147 -5.38 20.53 -6.36
C ASN A 147 -5.96 21.20 -5.10
N GLN A 148 -5.42 22.33 -4.63
CA GLN A 148 -6.14 23.19 -3.69
C GLN A 148 -7.27 23.91 -4.46
N GLY A 149 -8.33 23.17 -4.80
CA GLY A 149 -9.58 23.78 -5.25
C GLY A 149 -10.05 24.75 -4.19
N ALA A 150 -10.54 25.92 -4.61
CA ALA A 150 -11.09 26.94 -3.72
C ALA A 150 -12.00 26.28 -2.68
N CYS A 151 -11.55 26.25 -1.43
CA CYS A 151 -12.35 25.74 -0.33
C CYS A 151 -13.57 26.64 -0.24
N SER A 152 -14.77 26.07 -0.33
CA SER A 152 -16.05 26.79 -0.26
C SER A 152 -16.28 27.54 1.06
N TRP A 153 -15.33 27.46 1.99
CA TRP A 153 -15.31 28.15 3.28
C TRP A 153 -14.66 29.53 3.20
N ASP A 154 -13.88 29.83 2.15
CA ASP A 154 -13.27 31.16 1.93
C ASP A 154 -14.23 32.15 1.22
N GLU A 155 -15.44 31.73 0.84
CA GLU A 155 -16.43 32.55 0.14
C GLU A 155 -17.48 33.21 1.06
N GLU A 156 -17.11 33.55 2.30
CA GLU A 156 -17.96 34.42 3.13
C GLU A 156 -17.13 35.52 3.78
N SER A 157 -16.64 36.43 2.94
CA SER A 157 -16.24 37.75 3.41
C SER A 157 -17.52 38.54 3.72
N ASP A 158 -17.75 38.71 5.02
CA ASP A 158 -18.76 39.54 5.67
C ASP A 158 -18.78 40.97 5.10
N ASP A 159 -19.67 41.22 4.14
CA ASP A 159 -19.98 42.55 3.62
C ASP A 159 -20.97 43.25 4.57
N GLY A 160 -20.48 44.04 5.54
CA GLY A 160 -21.18 45.24 5.97
C GLY A 160 -21.27 45.52 7.47
N PHE A 161 -20.54 46.58 7.87
CA PHE A 161 -20.75 47.40 9.07
C PHE A 161 -22.16 48.02 9.16
#